data_AF-A0A7V9L5D2-F1
#
_entry.id   AF-A0A7V9L5D2-F1
#
_cell.length_a   1.000
_cell.length_b   1.000
_cell.length_c   1.000
_cell.angle_alpha   90.00
_cell.angle_beta   90.00
_cell.angle_gamma   90.00
#
_symmetry.space_group_name_H-M   'P 1'
#
loop_
_entity.id
_entity.type
_entity.pdbx_description
1 polymer ?
#
loop_
_entity_poly.entity_id
_entity_poly.type
_entity_poly.pdbx_seq_one_letter_code
_entity_poly.pdbx_strand_id
1 'polypeptide(L)'
;MIPPPKLDDRTFNDIVEEAISMIPRYAPEWTNHNPSDPGITLIELAAWMTDLLIYRLNQVPDKNYVAFLNLLGIKLRAPRAARAVTRFTLVDGAVKQRVPRGSQVSTPQATEEHTVTFETARDCVITAARPDRCFSYYDESYAENTRYIDPPGNAQPSDAFEVFAGAQRVERYLYLSDPRFANTGESSLLRIYLGTPERGGRDLARLLEWEYWDGTRWKEMEAAQIDVDRGEVAFM
;
A
#
# COMPACT_ATOMS: atom_id res chain seq x y z
N MET A 1 4.20 3.60 -24.73
CA MET A 1 5.50 3.72 -25.41
C MET A 1 5.18 3.88 -26.89
N ILE A 2 5.62 4.96 -27.52
CA ILE A 2 5.32 5.20 -28.94
C ILE A 2 6.22 4.23 -29.74
N PRO A 3 5.66 3.42 -30.67
CA PRO A 3 6.48 2.53 -31.47
C PRO A 3 7.48 3.34 -32.31
N PRO A 4 8.71 2.84 -32.51
CA PRO A 4 9.68 3.55 -33.35
C PRO A 4 9.09 3.73 -34.75
N PRO A 5 9.22 4.94 -35.34
CA PRO A 5 8.71 5.16 -36.69
C PRO A 5 9.51 4.31 -37.68
N LYS A 6 8.82 3.71 -38.65
CA LYS A 6 9.48 3.17 -39.83
C LYS A 6 9.98 4.35 -40.66
N LEU A 7 11.27 4.38 -40.95
CA LEU A 7 11.90 5.39 -41.81
C LEU A 7 11.52 5.19 -43.28
N ASP A 8 11.27 3.94 -43.67
CA ASP A 8 10.73 3.55 -44.97
C ASP A 8 9.75 2.39 -44.74
N ASP A 9 8.52 2.53 -45.21
CA ASP A 9 7.42 1.60 -45.00
C ASP A 9 7.13 0.72 -46.23
N ARG A 10 7.88 0.90 -47.32
CA ARG A 10 7.75 0.08 -48.53
C ARG A 10 8.10 -1.37 -48.26
N THR A 11 7.28 -2.26 -48.81
CA THR A 11 7.50 -3.69 -48.84
C THR A 11 8.13 -4.12 -50.16
N PHE A 12 8.64 -5.35 -50.21
CA PHE A 12 9.06 -6.00 -51.45
C PHE A 12 8.07 -5.79 -52.61
N ASN A 13 6.76 -6.02 -52.38
CA ASN A 13 5.75 -5.89 -53.42
C ASN A 13 5.61 -4.45 -53.91
N ASP A 14 5.64 -3.48 -52.99
CA ASP A 14 5.55 -2.06 -53.36
C ASP A 14 6.71 -1.66 -54.29
N ILE A 15 7.91 -2.20 -54.02
CA ILE A 15 9.11 -1.93 -54.83
C ILE A 15 9.02 -2.60 -56.21
N VAL A 16 8.52 -3.84 -56.27
CA VAL A 16 8.32 -4.55 -57.54
C VAL A 16 7.27 -3.85 -58.40
N GLU A 17 6.12 -3.48 -57.82
CA GLU A 17 5.05 -2.77 -58.51
C GLU A 17 5.51 -1.39 -58.98
N GLU A 18 6.24 -0.65 -58.14
CA GLU A 18 6.83 0.64 -58.50
C GLU A 18 7.79 0.47 -59.70
N ALA A 19 8.70 -0.50 -59.66
CA ALA A 19 9.64 -0.76 -60.75
C ALA A 19 8.95 -1.17 -62.06
N ILE A 20 7.92 -2.03 -62.00
CA ILE A 20 7.14 -2.42 -63.17
C ILE A 20 6.41 -1.21 -63.77
N SER A 21 5.84 -0.34 -62.94
CA SER A 21 5.15 0.88 -63.38
C SER A 21 6.06 1.84 -64.15
N MET A 22 7.38 1.76 -63.92
CA MET A 22 8.38 2.59 -64.58
C MET A 22 8.84 2.03 -65.94
N ILE A 23 8.59 0.76 -66.25
CA ILE A 23 9.05 0.12 -67.49
C ILE A 23 8.60 0.87 -68.76
N PRO A 24 7.32 1.28 -68.93
CA PRO A 24 6.88 1.97 -70.14
C PRO A 24 7.63 3.29 -70.40
N ARG A 25 8.20 3.89 -69.37
CA ARG A 25 8.96 5.14 -69.46
C ARG A 25 10.42 4.91 -69.85
N TYR A 26 11.06 3.87 -69.30
CA TYR A 26 12.51 3.66 -69.45
C TYR A 26 12.88 2.60 -70.49
N ALA A 27 11.99 1.64 -70.76
CA ALA A 27 12.19 0.55 -71.72
C ALA A 27 10.85 0.22 -72.41
N PRO A 28 10.30 1.14 -73.24
CA PRO A 28 9.02 0.93 -73.93
C PRO A 28 9.00 -0.28 -74.88
N GLU A 29 10.16 -0.74 -75.35
CA GLU A 29 10.32 -1.95 -76.14
C GLU A 29 10.12 -3.25 -75.35
N TRP A 30 10.21 -3.19 -74.02
CA TRP A 30 9.99 -4.34 -73.15
C TRP A 30 8.50 -4.52 -72.90
N THR A 31 7.90 -5.52 -73.54
CA THR A 31 6.44 -5.74 -73.53
C THR A 31 6.01 -6.97 -72.75
N ASN A 32 6.94 -7.86 -72.39
CA ASN A 32 6.67 -9.07 -71.62
C ASN A 32 6.93 -8.84 -70.13
N HIS A 33 5.87 -8.64 -69.34
CA HIS A 33 5.96 -8.43 -67.89
C HIS A 33 5.50 -9.65 -67.08
N ASN A 34 5.53 -10.85 -67.67
CA ASN A 34 5.18 -12.07 -66.95
C ASN A 34 6.25 -12.42 -65.89
N PRO A 35 5.88 -13.05 -64.77
CA PRO A 35 6.84 -13.46 -63.73
C PRO A 35 7.98 -14.36 -64.25
N SER A 36 7.73 -15.11 -65.33
CA SER A 36 8.74 -15.97 -65.97
C SER A 36 9.76 -15.20 -66.83
N ASP A 37 9.58 -13.89 -67.01
CA ASP A 37 10.50 -13.05 -67.76
C ASP A 37 11.79 -12.81 -66.96
N PRO A 38 12.99 -13.08 -67.52
CA PRO A 38 14.24 -12.88 -66.80
C PRO A 38 14.48 -11.44 -66.33
N GLY A 39 13.94 -10.43 -67.04
CA GLY A 39 14.00 -9.04 -66.62
C GLY A 39 13.18 -8.78 -65.36
N ILE A 40 11.99 -9.40 -65.26
CA ILE A 40 11.16 -9.34 -64.05
C ILE A 40 11.88 -10.03 -62.87
N THR A 41 12.52 -11.18 -63.08
CA THR A 41 13.33 -11.83 -62.04
C THR A 41 14.47 -10.93 -61.52
N LEU A 42 15.09 -10.14 -62.39
CA LEU A 42 16.10 -9.16 -61.97
C LEU A 42 15.51 -8.00 -61.15
N ILE A 43 14.31 -7.53 -61.52
CA ILE A 43 13.56 -6.55 -60.71
C ILE A 43 13.25 -7.14 -59.33
N GLU A 44 12.74 -8.37 -59.26
CA GLU A 44 12.46 -9.05 -58.00
C GLU A 44 13.73 -9.20 -57.16
N LEU A 45 14.86 -9.60 -57.75
CA LEU A 45 16.13 -9.69 -57.02
C LEU A 45 16.56 -8.33 -56.44
N ALA A 46 16.46 -7.26 -57.22
CA ALA A 46 16.78 -5.90 -56.78
C ALA A 46 15.82 -5.40 -55.69
N ALA A 47 14.53 -5.70 -55.83
CA ALA A 47 13.51 -5.40 -54.83
C ALA A 47 13.80 -6.13 -53.51
N TRP A 48 14.18 -7.41 -53.57
CA TRP A 48 14.57 -8.19 -52.39
C TRP A 48 15.80 -7.60 -51.69
N MET A 49 16.84 -7.22 -52.44
CA MET A 49 18.00 -6.55 -51.85
C MET A 49 17.63 -5.22 -51.19
N THR A 50 16.73 -4.46 -51.81
CA THR A 50 16.26 -3.17 -51.30
C THR A 50 15.42 -3.34 -50.04
N ASP A 51 14.50 -4.32 -50.01
CA ASP A 51 13.72 -4.68 -48.83
C ASP A 51 14.63 -5.03 -47.63
N LEU A 52 15.73 -5.74 -47.88
CA LEU A 52 16.73 -6.06 -46.86
C LEU A 52 17.48 -4.82 -46.34
N LEU A 53 17.69 -3.80 -47.17
CA LEU A 53 18.25 -2.50 -46.77
C LEU A 53 17.24 -1.68 -45.96
N ILE A 54 15.97 -1.64 -46.40
CA ILE A 54 14.88 -0.98 -45.69
C ILE A 54 14.72 -1.59 -44.29
N TYR A 55 14.78 -2.91 -44.18
CA TYR A 55 14.78 -3.60 -42.89
C TYR A 55 15.88 -3.10 -41.96
N ARG A 56 17.13 -2.98 -42.45
CA ARG A 56 18.26 -2.47 -41.66
C ARG A 56 18.12 -0.98 -41.31
N LEU A 57 17.63 -0.18 -42.25
CA LEU A 57 17.37 1.25 -42.04
C LEU A 57 16.36 1.44 -40.90
N ASN A 58 15.30 0.62 -40.87
CA ASN A 58 14.29 0.64 -39.83
C ASN A 58 14.79 0.20 -38.44
N GLN A 59 16.00 -0.35 -38.30
CA GLN A 59 16.64 -0.59 -37.00
C GLN A 59 17.46 0.61 -36.48
N VAL A 60 17.72 1.61 -37.31
CA VAL A 60 18.50 2.81 -36.93
C VAL A 60 17.85 3.61 -35.79
N PRO A 61 16.52 3.86 -35.77
CA PRO A 61 15.88 4.60 -34.69
C PRO A 61 16.13 3.98 -33.31
N ASP A 62 16.01 2.66 -33.17
CA ASP A 62 16.24 1.95 -31.90
C ASP A 62 17.71 2.04 -31.46
N LYS A 63 18.65 1.90 -32.40
CA LYS A 63 20.08 2.06 -32.12
C LYS A 63 20.40 3.48 -31.66
N ASN A 64 19.83 4.50 -32.32
CA ASN A 64 20.01 5.90 -31.96
C ASN A 64 19.41 6.20 -30.59
N TYR A 65 18.24 5.65 -30.28
CA TYR A 65 17.62 5.77 -28.96
C TYR A 65 18.58 5.29 -27.85
N VAL A 66 19.15 4.10 -27.99
CA VAL A 66 20.14 3.57 -27.03
C VAL A 66 21.39 4.46 -26.97
N ALA A 67 21.89 4.95 -28.11
CA ALA A 67 23.05 5.83 -28.16
C ALA A 67 22.79 7.16 -27.43
N PHE A 68 21.60 7.76 -27.60
CA PHE A 68 21.22 8.98 -26.90
C PHE A 68 21.05 8.76 -25.40
N LEU A 69 20.46 7.62 -24.97
CA LEU A 69 20.42 7.26 -23.56
C LEU A 69 21.82 7.17 -22.95
N ASN A 70 22.76 6.52 -23.66
CA ASN A 70 24.14 6.42 -23.23
C ASN A 70 24.84 7.79 -23.16
N LEU A 71 24.60 8.68 -24.13
CA LEU A 71 25.15 10.05 -24.15
C LEU A 71 24.65 10.88 -22.95
N LEU A 72 23.38 10.72 -22.58
CA LEU A 72 22.79 11.35 -21.40
C LEU A 72 23.27 10.71 -20.07
N GLY A 73 24.12 9.68 -20.14
CA GLY A 73 24.59 8.94 -18.97
C GLY A 73 23.51 8.07 -18.32
N ILE A 74 22.38 7.85 -18.99
CA ILE A 74 21.31 6.98 -18.50
C ILE A 74 21.78 5.53 -18.64
N LYS A 75 21.96 4.88 -17.50
CA LYS A 75 22.33 3.47 -17.41
C LYS A 75 21.17 2.65 -16.88
N LEU A 76 21.10 1.39 -17.32
CA LEU A 76 20.22 0.42 -16.69
C LEU A 76 20.56 0.32 -15.21
N ARG A 77 19.53 0.39 -14.36
CA ARG A 77 19.71 0.18 -12.93
C ARG A 77 20.13 -1.27 -12.71
N ALA A 78 21.19 -1.47 -11.94
CA ALA A 78 21.59 -2.80 -11.52
C ALA A 78 20.42 -3.50 -10.80
N PRO A 79 20.28 -4.84 -10.94
CA PRO A 79 19.31 -5.60 -10.17
C PRO A 79 19.54 -5.34 -8.68
N ARG A 80 18.45 -5.14 -7.94
CA ARG A 80 18.48 -4.92 -6.49
C ARG A 80 17.99 -6.17 -5.78
N ALA A 81 18.67 -6.56 -4.71
CA ALA A 81 18.25 -7.67 -3.87
C ALA A 81 16.83 -7.44 -3.36
N ALA A 82 15.99 -8.48 -3.48
CA ALA A 82 14.65 -8.48 -2.90
C ALA A 82 14.74 -8.40 -1.36
N ARG A 83 13.71 -7.82 -0.75
CA ARG A 83 13.58 -7.72 0.71
C ARG A 83 12.22 -8.25 1.12
N ALA A 84 12.20 -9.03 2.18
CA ALA A 84 10.98 -9.55 2.78
C ALA A 84 11.04 -9.36 4.30
N VAL A 85 9.87 -9.26 4.92
CA VAL A 85 9.73 -9.32 6.37
C VAL A 85 9.49 -10.76 6.75
N THR A 86 10.26 -11.26 7.72
CA THR A 86 10.06 -12.60 8.28
C THR A 86 9.85 -12.48 9.79
N ARG A 87 9.08 -13.42 10.34
CA ARG A 87 8.81 -13.52 11.77
C ARG A 87 9.54 -14.75 12.31
N PHE A 88 10.32 -14.54 13.37
CA PHE A 88 10.89 -15.63 14.15
C PHE A 88 10.03 -15.85 15.40
N THR A 89 9.67 -17.09 15.67
CA THR A 89 9.02 -17.51 16.91
C THR A 89 10.03 -18.26 17.78
N LEU A 90 9.95 -18.04 19.09
CA LEU A 90 10.72 -18.83 20.05
C LEU A 90 10.12 -20.22 20.18
N VAL A 91 10.98 -21.22 20.34
CA VAL A 91 10.57 -22.56 20.78
C VAL A 91 10.06 -22.50 22.23
N ASP A 92 9.22 -23.45 22.61
CA ASP A 92 8.68 -23.53 23.97
C ASP A 92 9.79 -23.60 25.02
N GLY A 93 9.64 -22.82 26.09
CA GLY A 93 10.63 -22.70 27.17
C GLY A 93 11.75 -21.69 26.92
N ALA A 94 11.93 -21.19 25.69
CA ALA A 94 12.88 -20.11 25.43
C ALA A 94 12.27 -18.73 25.75
N VAL A 95 13.00 -17.90 26.51
CA VAL A 95 12.54 -16.55 26.92
C VAL A 95 13.12 -15.45 26.03
N LYS A 96 14.33 -15.68 25.49
CA LYS A 96 15.08 -14.71 24.69
C LYS A 96 16.08 -15.42 23.78
N GLN A 97 16.20 -15.00 22.53
CA GLN A 97 17.19 -15.51 21.58
C GLN A 97 17.73 -14.39 20.69
N ARG A 98 19.03 -14.39 20.41
CA ARG A 98 19.63 -13.49 19.40
C ARG A 98 19.68 -14.19 18.04
N VAL A 99 19.24 -13.49 17.01
CA VAL A 99 19.39 -13.84 15.59
C VAL A 99 20.39 -12.85 15.00
N PRO A 100 21.64 -13.26 14.73
CA PRO A 100 22.64 -12.39 14.11
C PRO A 100 22.22 -11.93 12.71
N ARG A 101 22.79 -10.82 12.24
CA ARG A 101 22.83 -10.46 10.82
C ARG A 101 23.47 -11.60 10.03
N GLY A 102 22.95 -11.87 8.83
CA GLY A 102 23.45 -12.95 7.97
C GLY A 102 22.83 -14.32 8.26
N SER A 103 21.91 -14.44 9.21
CA SER A 103 21.15 -15.68 9.42
C SER A 103 20.31 -15.98 8.19
N GLN A 104 20.44 -17.20 7.66
CA GLN A 104 19.82 -17.61 6.41
C GLN A 104 18.40 -18.12 6.62
N VAL A 105 17.51 -17.72 5.71
CA VAL A 105 16.11 -18.16 5.66
C VAL A 105 15.77 -18.46 4.21
N SER A 106 15.21 -19.62 3.94
CA SER A 106 14.90 -20.06 2.57
C SER A 106 13.40 -20.18 2.34
N THR A 107 12.97 -19.99 1.09
CA THR A 107 11.61 -20.30 0.68
C THR A 107 11.35 -21.81 0.72
N PRO A 108 10.09 -22.26 0.91
CA PRO A 108 9.74 -23.66 0.71
C PRO A 108 10.16 -24.12 -0.69
N GLN A 109 10.64 -25.35 -0.79
CA GLN A 109 10.98 -25.94 -2.08
C GLN A 109 9.68 -26.30 -2.81
N ALA A 110 9.30 -25.49 -3.80
CA ALA A 110 8.28 -25.87 -4.76
C ALA A 110 8.89 -26.83 -5.80
N THR A 111 8.08 -27.75 -6.29
CA THR A 111 8.47 -29.02 -6.93
C THR A 111 9.40 -28.93 -8.15
N GLU A 112 9.65 -27.73 -8.69
CA GLU A 112 10.48 -27.52 -9.90
C GLU A 112 11.42 -26.30 -9.84
N GLU A 113 11.45 -25.52 -8.74
CA GLU A 113 12.25 -24.29 -8.65
C GLU A 113 13.40 -24.38 -7.64
N HIS A 114 14.47 -23.63 -7.91
CA HIS A 114 15.56 -23.42 -6.96
C HIS A 114 15.06 -22.64 -5.74
N THR A 115 15.43 -23.10 -4.54
CA THR A 115 15.11 -22.41 -3.30
C THR A 115 15.83 -21.06 -3.24
N VAL A 116 15.09 -19.99 -3.01
CA VAL A 116 15.68 -18.65 -2.82
C VAL A 116 16.05 -18.50 -1.35
N THR A 117 17.33 -18.26 -1.09
CA THR A 117 17.84 -18.02 0.26
C THR A 117 18.03 -16.53 0.49
N PHE A 118 17.40 -16.04 1.55
CA PHE A 118 17.55 -14.70 2.09
C PHE A 118 18.46 -14.71 3.31
N GLU A 119 18.96 -13.54 3.69
CA GLU A 119 19.70 -13.34 4.93
C GLU A 119 19.10 -12.20 5.75
N THR A 120 19.20 -12.28 7.07
CA THR A 120 18.80 -11.19 7.97
C THR A 120 19.68 -9.97 7.74
N ALA A 121 19.05 -8.83 7.45
CA ALA A 121 19.78 -7.58 7.16
C ALA A 121 20.45 -6.94 8.39
N ARG A 122 20.02 -7.33 9.60
CA ARG A 122 20.52 -6.81 10.88
C ARG A 122 20.37 -7.85 11.98
N ASP A 123 21.11 -7.65 13.07
CA ASP A 123 20.89 -8.39 14.30
C ASP A 123 19.47 -8.13 14.83
N CYS A 124 18.85 -9.16 15.39
CA CYS A 124 17.57 -9.07 16.06
C CYS A 124 17.61 -9.89 17.36
N VAL A 125 16.88 -9.43 18.38
CA VAL A 125 16.67 -10.18 19.62
C VAL A 125 15.18 -10.49 19.71
N ILE A 126 14.86 -11.78 19.70
CA ILE A 126 13.50 -12.28 19.85
C ILE A 126 13.24 -12.51 21.33
N THR A 127 12.10 -12.05 21.81
CA THR A 127 11.66 -12.17 23.20
C THR A 127 10.32 -12.88 23.27
N ALA A 128 10.00 -13.47 24.43
CA ALA A 128 8.69 -14.06 24.66
C ALA A 128 7.54 -13.03 24.75
N ALA A 129 7.84 -11.73 24.81
CA ALA A 129 6.83 -10.67 24.80
C ALA A 129 6.03 -10.69 23.49
N ARG A 130 4.71 -10.77 23.61
CA ARG A 130 3.76 -10.67 22.51
C ARG A 130 2.92 -9.42 22.72
N PRO A 131 2.57 -8.65 21.66
CA PRO A 131 1.62 -7.57 21.81
C PRO A 131 0.29 -8.16 22.32
N ASP A 132 -0.26 -7.60 23.40
CA ASP A 132 -1.48 -8.11 24.05
C ASP A 132 -2.73 -7.48 23.42
N ARG A 133 -2.74 -6.15 23.29
CA ARG A 133 -3.86 -5.40 22.70
C ARG A 133 -3.37 -4.31 21.76
N CYS A 134 -4.20 -4.02 20.76
CA CYS A 134 -3.94 -2.97 19.78
C CYS A 134 -5.18 -2.07 19.73
N PHE A 135 -4.98 -0.78 19.95
CA PHE A 135 -6.03 0.22 19.87
C PHE A 135 -5.59 1.32 18.91
N SER A 136 -6.54 1.85 18.16
CA SER A 136 -6.37 3.11 17.45
C SER A 136 -7.36 4.16 17.92
N TYR A 137 -6.98 5.43 17.78
CA TYR A 137 -7.78 6.58 18.16
C TYR A 137 -7.82 7.58 17.01
N TYR A 138 -9.01 8.02 16.65
CA TYR A 138 -9.24 9.05 15.64
C TYR A 138 -10.58 9.73 15.91
N ASP A 139 -10.62 11.06 15.86
CA ASP A 139 -11.84 11.88 16.00
C ASP A 139 -12.75 11.47 17.17
N GLU A 140 -12.19 11.50 18.39
CA GLU A 140 -12.85 11.08 19.64
C GLU A 140 -13.32 9.61 19.70
N SER A 141 -13.03 8.84 18.66
CA SER A 141 -13.44 7.44 18.52
C SER A 141 -12.23 6.53 18.70
N TYR A 142 -12.46 5.37 19.30
CA TYR A 142 -11.47 4.32 19.42
C TYR A 142 -11.87 3.13 18.55
N ALA A 143 -10.88 2.33 18.17
CA ALA A 143 -11.11 1.00 17.62
C ALA A 143 -10.22 0.00 18.34
N GLU A 144 -10.81 -1.10 18.80
CA GLU A 144 -10.05 -2.25 19.27
C GLU A 144 -9.66 -3.12 18.08
N ASN A 145 -8.36 -3.20 17.83
CA ASN A 145 -7.75 -3.89 16.71
C ASN A 145 -6.94 -5.11 17.16
N THR A 146 -7.15 -5.58 18.40
CA THR A 146 -6.43 -6.71 19.00
C THR A 146 -6.46 -7.97 18.11
N ARG A 147 -7.58 -8.22 17.41
CA ARG A 147 -7.75 -9.35 16.49
C ARG A 147 -6.74 -9.39 15.33
N TYR A 148 -6.05 -8.28 15.05
CA TYR A 148 -5.12 -8.13 13.92
C TYR A 148 -3.65 -8.27 14.31
N ILE A 149 -3.32 -8.47 15.59
CA ILE A 149 -1.93 -8.59 16.08
C ILE A 149 -1.25 -9.87 15.59
N ASP A 150 -2.02 -10.95 15.49
CA ASP A 150 -1.51 -12.27 15.11
C ASP A 150 -2.50 -12.97 14.16
N PRO A 151 -2.62 -12.48 12.91
CA PRO A 151 -3.51 -13.11 11.95
C PRO A 151 -2.94 -14.50 11.60
N PRO A 152 -3.81 -15.49 11.30
CA PRO A 152 -3.37 -16.84 10.98
C PRO A 152 -2.41 -16.84 9.78
N GLY A 153 -1.57 -17.86 9.64
CA GLY A 153 -0.49 -17.91 8.62
C GLY A 153 -0.95 -17.82 7.16
N ASN A 154 -2.26 -17.88 6.90
CA ASN A 154 -2.91 -17.67 5.61
C ASN A 154 -3.62 -16.31 5.50
N ALA A 155 -3.19 -15.31 6.29
CA ALA A 155 -3.82 -14.00 6.38
C ALA A 155 -4.01 -13.36 5.01
N GLN A 156 -5.24 -12.95 4.70
CA GLN A 156 -5.60 -12.24 3.49
C GLN A 156 -5.52 -10.72 3.70
N PRO A 157 -5.50 -9.90 2.64
CA PRO A 157 -5.57 -8.44 2.77
C PRO A 157 -6.80 -7.94 3.55
N SER A 158 -7.88 -8.73 3.62
CA SER A 158 -9.05 -8.48 4.49
C SER A 158 -8.75 -8.57 5.98
N ASP A 159 -7.61 -9.14 6.37
CA ASP A 159 -7.12 -9.22 7.75
C ASP A 159 -6.29 -7.99 8.12
N ALA A 160 -6.45 -6.88 7.39
CA ALA A 160 -5.98 -5.56 7.76
C ALA A 160 -7.11 -4.70 8.31
N PHE A 161 -6.76 -3.55 8.90
CA PHE A 161 -7.73 -2.56 9.36
C PHE A 161 -7.26 -1.14 9.05
N GLU A 162 -8.22 -0.23 8.96
CA GLU A 162 -7.93 1.19 8.84
C GLU A 162 -7.54 1.79 10.19
N VAL A 163 -6.29 2.20 10.31
CA VAL A 163 -5.72 2.69 11.57
C VAL A 163 -6.41 3.98 12.05
N PHE A 164 -7.05 4.75 11.17
CA PHE A 164 -7.62 6.07 11.49
C PHE A 164 -9.09 6.23 11.07
N ALA A 165 -9.86 5.15 11.00
CA ALA A 165 -11.27 5.25 10.63
C ALA A 165 -12.19 5.69 11.80
N GLY A 166 -11.83 5.33 13.04
CA GLY A 166 -12.70 5.50 14.21
C GLY A 166 -13.93 4.59 14.12
N ALA A 167 -13.94 3.47 14.87
CA ALA A 167 -15.00 2.46 14.73
C ALA A 167 -16.11 2.58 15.78
N GLN A 168 -15.77 2.97 17.01
CA GLN A 168 -16.71 3.07 18.12
C GLN A 168 -16.42 4.30 18.98
N ARG A 169 -17.48 5.03 19.34
CA ARG A 169 -17.40 6.05 20.37
C ARG A 169 -17.29 5.34 21.71
N VAL A 170 -16.21 5.59 22.44
CA VAL A 170 -16.03 5.03 23.79
C VAL A 170 -16.61 6.03 24.77
N GLU A 171 -17.73 5.66 25.38
CA GLU A 171 -18.27 6.38 26.53
C GLU A 171 -17.29 6.28 27.70
N ARG A 172 -17.07 7.40 28.38
CA ARG A 172 -16.18 7.47 29.54
C ARG A 172 -17.03 7.74 30.77
N TYR A 173 -16.94 6.84 31.74
CA TYR A 173 -17.64 6.97 33.02
C TYR A 173 -16.64 7.39 34.10
N LEU A 174 -17.05 8.34 34.94
CA LEU A 174 -16.34 8.71 36.15
C LEU A 174 -17.12 8.16 37.35
N TYR A 175 -16.60 7.10 37.96
CA TYR A 175 -17.20 6.55 39.18
C TYR A 175 -16.64 7.27 40.40
N LEU A 176 -17.53 7.90 41.18
CA LEU A 176 -17.20 8.47 42.48
C LEU A 176 -17.77 7.57 43.58
N SER A 177 -16.96 7.23 44.57
CA SER A 177 -17.38 6.43 45.71
C SER A 177 -16.77 6.97 46.99
N ASP A 178 -17.62 7.19 47.99
CA ASP A 178 -17.24 7.60 49.34
C ASP A 178 -18.27 7.00 50.32
N PRO A 179 -17.86 6.42 51.46
CA PRO A 179 -18.79 5.89 52.45
C PRO A 179 -19.84 6.90 52.94
N ARG A 180 -19.54 8.21 52.87
CA ARG A 180 -20.47 9.28 53.25
C ARG A 180 -21.67 9.38 52.32
N PHE A 181 -21.57 8.90 51.07
CA PHE A 181 -22.70 8.86 50.15
C PHE A 181 -23.82 7.95 50.63
N ALA A 182 -23.52 6.94 51.47
CA ALA A 182 -24.55 6.08 52.07
C ALA A 182 -25.52 6.85 53.00
N ASN A 183 -25.12 8.01 53.49
CA ASN A 183 -25.95 8.86 54.36
C ASN A 183 -26.60 10.03 53.61
N THR A 184 -26.45 10.10 52.29
CA THR A 184 -27.04 11.17 51.46
C THR A 184 -28.48 10.76 51.15
N GLY A 185 -29.44 11.47 51.74
CA GLY A 185 -30.89 11.28 51.49
C GLY A 185 -31.57 12.59 51.09
N GLU A 186 -32.90 12.64 51.03
CA GLU A 186 -33.72 13.77 50.51
C GLU A 186 -33.48 15.15 51.19
N SER A 187 -32.70 15.20 52.28
CA SER A 187 -32.33 16.43 52.99
C SER A 187 -30.85 16.79 52.87
N SER A 188 -30.10 16.09 52.03
CA SER A 188 -28.65 16.22 51.88
C SER A 188 -28.31 16.91 50.57
N LEU A 189 -27.57 18.01 50.64
CA LEU A 189 -27.06 18.68 49.45
C LEU A 189 -25.70 18.08 49.07
N LEU A 190 -25.62 17.43 47.92
CA LEU A 190 -24.35 16.99 47.35
C LEU A 190 -23.82 18.06 46.39
N ARG A 191 -22.62 18.58 46.64
CA ARG A 191 -21.90 19.47 45.71
C ARG A 191 -20.65 18.79 45.19
N ILE A 192 -20.47 18.80 43.87
CA ILE A 192 -19.33 18.20 43.20
C ILE A 192 -18.60 19.28 42.40
N TYR A 193 -17.31 19.45 42.69
CA TYR A 193 -16.41 20.34 41.95
C TYR A 193 -15.43 19.52 41.12
N LEU A 194 -15.39 19.76 39.81
CA LEU A 194 -14.43 19.16 38.88
C LEU A 194 -13.50 20.23 38.32
N GLY A 195 -12.29 20.33 38.89
CA GLY A 195 -11.24 21.20 38.38
C GLY A 195 -10.46 20.56 37.25
N THR A 196 -10.47 21.17 36.05
CA THR A 196 -9.60 20.77 34.93
C THR A 196 -8.36 21.69 34.85
N PRO A 197 -7.17 21.18 34.48
CA PRO A 197 -5.93 21.97 34.47
C PRO A 197 -5.94 23.16 33.48
N GLU A 198 -6.77 23.12 32.44
CA GLU A 198 -6.86 24.18 31.42
C GLU A 198 -8.11 25.05 31.63
N ARG A 199 -7.90 26.34 31.95
CA ARG A 199 -8.96 27.34 32.19
C ARG A 199 -9.85 27.69 30.97
N GLY A 200 -9.68 27.01 29.84
CA GLY A 200 -10.38 27.27 28.57
C GLY A 200 -11.48 26.29 28.19
N GLY A 201 -11.60 25.14 28.87
CA GLY A 201 -12.60 24.13 28.55
C GLY A 201 -13.99 24.48 29.06
N ARG A 202 -15.03 24.01 28.36
CA ARG A 202 -16.44 24.07 28.81
C ARG A 202 -16.59 23.53 30.24
N ASP A 203 -17.61 23.95 30.96
CA ASP A 203 -17.88 23.50 32.33
C ASP A 203 -18.18 21.98 32.34
N LEU A 204 -17.15 21.17 32.61
CA LEU A 204 -17.22 19.71 32.50
C LEU A 204 -18.26 19.14 33.45
N ALA A 205 -18.37 19.67 34.67
CA ALA A 205 -19.33 19.18 35.66
C ALA A 205 -20.77 19.28 35.14
N ARG A 206 -21.08 20.32 34.36
CA ARG A 206 -22.41 20.52 33.75
C ARG A 206 -22.63 19.77 32.43
N LEU A 207 -21.57 19.20 31.84
CA LEU A 207 -21.64 18.44 30.58
C LEU A 207 -21.71 16.93 30.81
N LEU A 208 -21.57 16.47 32.04
CA LEU A 208 -21.71 15.07 32.41
C LEU A 208 -23.18 14.75 32.72
N GLU A 209 -23.58 13.53 32.38
CA GLU A 209 -24.80 12.91 32.91
C GLU A 209 -24.45 12.33 34.29
N TRP A 210 -25.28 12.65 35.29
CA TRP A 210 -25.04 12.25 36.68
C TRP A 210 -26.06 11.22 37.10
N GLU A 211 -25.58 10.06 37.54
CA GLU A 211 -26.39 8.98 38.07
C GLU A 211 -25.83 8.49 39.41
N TYR A 212 -26.71 7.95 40.24
CA TYR A 212 -26.32 7.23 41.45
C TYR A 212 -26.87 5.80 41.44
N TRP A 213 -26.13 4.89 42.07
CA TRP A 213 -26.55 3.50 42.22
C TRP A 213 -27.37 3.32 43.50
N ASP A 214 -28.63 2.92 43.38
CA ASP A 214 -29.52 2.74 44.54
C ASP A 214 -29.43 1.35 45.19
N GLY A 215 -28.47 0.52 44.75
CA GLY A 215 -28.35 -0.89 45.13
C GLY A 215 -28.95 -1.85 44.11
N THR A 216 -29.86 -1.39 43.25
CA THR A 216 -30.56 -2.22 42.26
C THR A 216 -30.44 -1.71 40.82
N ARG A 217 -30.43 -0.38 40.62
CA ARG A 217 -30.27 0.26 39.32
C ARG A 217 -29.60 1.63 39.45
N TRP A 218 -29.08 2.11 38.33
CA TRP A 218 -28.68 3.52 38.19
C TRP A 218 -29.93 4.39 38.07
N LYS A 219 -29.92 5.53 38.75
CA LYS A 219 -30.95 6.57 38.68
C LYS A 219 -30.29 7.91 38.41
N GLU A 220 -30.90 8.68 37.52
CA GLU A 220 -30.49 10.06 37.25
C GLU A 220 -30.58 10.92 38.52
N MET A 221 -29.59 11.80 38.71
CA MET A 221 -29.57 12.76 39.80
C MET A 221 -30.19 14.09 39.35
N GLU A 222 -31.13 14.61 40.13
CA GLU A 222 -31.75 15.91 39.83
C GLU A 222 -30.89 17.06 40.35
N ALA A 223 -30.52 17.98 39.44
CA ALA A 223 -29.75 19.16 39.82
C ALA A 223 -30.56 20.07 40.75
N ALA A 224 -29.99 20.43 41.90
CA ALA A 224 -30.57 21.36 42.84
C ALA A 224 -30.67 22.77 42.20
N GLN A 225 -31.80 23.44 42.38
CA GLN A 225 -31.99 24.83 41.92
C GLN A 225 -31.31 25.84 42.85
N ILE A 226 -29.98 25.76 42.91
CA ILE A 226 -29.12 26.69 43.66
C ILE A 226 -28.03 27.25 42.75
N ASP A 227 -27.61 28.48 43.05
CA ASP A 227 -26.49 29.09 42.33
C ASP A 227 -25.17 28.40 42.74
N VAL A 228 -24.41 27.96 41.74
CA VAL A 228 -23.15 27.21 41.90
C VAL A 228 -22.07 27.80 41.00
N ASP A 229 -20.84 27.79 41.49
CA ASP A 229 -19.70 28.33 40.76
C ASP A 229 -19.38 27.51 39.50
N ARG A 230 -18.53 28.05 38.62
CA ARG A 230 -18.08 27.33 37.42
C ARG A 230 -17.27 26.09 37.81
N GLY A 231 -17.59 24.95 37.20
CA GLY A 231 -16.99 23.66 37.55
C GLY A 231 -17.72 22.94 38.68
N GLU A 232 -18.81 23.52 39.20
CA GLU A 232 -19.65 22.91 40.23
C GLU A 232 -21.02 22.49 39.69
N VAL A 233 -21.50 21.37 40.24
CA VAL A 233 -22.90 20.93 40.17
C VAL A 233 -23.38 20.56 41.57
N ALA A 234 -24.67 20.73 41.81
CA ALA A 234 -25.29 20.41 43.08
C ALA A 234 -26.53 19.54 42.86
N PHE A 235 -26.77 18.59 43.76
CA PHE A 235 -27.91 17.66 43.73
C PHE A 235 -28.58 17.63 45.11
N MET A 236 -29.91 17.43 45.13
CA MET A 236 -30.70 17.17 46.35
C MET A 236 -31.10 15.70 46.45
#